data_AF-A0A017STJ6-F1
#
_entry.id   AF-A0A017STJ6-F1
#
_cell.length_a   1.000
_cell.length_b   1.000
_cell.length_c   1.000
_cell.angle_alpha   90.00
_cell.angle_beta   90.00
_cell.angle_gamma   90.00
#
_symmetry.space_group_name_H-M   'P 1'
#
loop_
_entity.id
_entity.type
_entity.pdbx_description
1 polymer ?
#
loop_
_entity_poly.entity_id
_entity_poly.type
_entity_poly.pdbx_seq_one_letter_code
_entity_poly.pdbx_strand_id
1 'polypeptide(L)'
;MPQRRVPPPDFRYVWLGPAPGRGKLGLAAGTLGFVGASTALWATNHPLPALASGLLGVALALGSARTGKRLPLQRGAREVSMAIVPWGILVTPDTEPRVLRWPAVHRVTVDLAHTLQGGTPTIVASLVTIHTEREILAGWSPGAVDLARLVANLPEYAAEASRPVAADLEGTTPLGDGITEPIAADLLHTADLLCSTSRGAERLLLPHGDYRTSARRIAVPETLSLLRRALTDSAPSPAIPADPRPLAAILAAMLDARPLLPELLALATSPHPVVAAFANASAVRLGAPPNQAGALDEIAAFLCEEDLQLTQRWIAEPPLHP
;
A
#
# COMPACT_ATOMS: atom_id res chain seq x y z
N MET A 1 -24.47 7.80 -13.35
CA MET A 1 -23.17 8.17 -13.95
C MET A 1 -22.21 7.02 -13.73
N PRO A 2 -21.42 6.59 -14.73
CA PRO A 2 -20.47 5.50 -14.54
C PRO A 2 -19.45 5.90 -13.46
N GLN A 3 -19.36 5.12 -12.38
CA GLN A 3 -18.42 5.38 -11.30
C GLN A 3 -16.99 5.21 -11.82
N ARG A 4 -16.19 6.27 -11.70
CA ARG A 4 -14.81 6.28 -12.18
C ARG A 4 -13.95 5.48 -11.22
N ARG A 5 -13.23 4.50 -11.75
CA ARG A 5 -12.21 3.74 -11.00
C ARG A 5 -11.16 4.69 -10.46
N VAL A 6 -10.82 4.53 -9.19
CA VAL A 6 -9.78 5.31 -8.52
C VAL A 6 -8.44 4.99 -9.21
N PRO A 7 -7.75 5.97 -9.81
CA PRO A 7 -6.51 5.71 -10.53
C PRO A 7 -5.43 5.25 -9.55
N PRO A 8 -4.57 4.27 -9.89
CA PRO A 8 -3.48 3.88 -8.99
C PRO A 8 -2.59 5.09 -8.66
N PRO A 9 -2.11 5.21 -7.42
CA PRO A 9 -1.05 6.15 -7.06
C PRO A 9 0.14 6.04 -8.03
N ASP A 10 0.61 7.17 -8.54
CA ASP A 10 1.79 7.28 -9.40
C ASP A 10 3.07 7.65 -8.62
N PHE A 11 2.94 7.80 -7.31
CA PHE A 11 4.02 8.01 -6.37
C PHE A 11 4.23 6.75 -5.51
N ARG A 12 5.45 6.58 -4.99
CA ARG A 12 5.79 5.40 -4.18
C ARG A 12 6.41 5.76 -2.83
N TYR A 13 7.45 6.57 -2.83
CA TYR A 13 8.05 7.13 -1.63
C TYR A 13 8.44 8.57 -1.90
N VAL A 14 7.72 9.51 -1.27
CA VAL A 14 8.09 10.92 -1.26
C VAL A 14 8.54 11.27 0.14
N TRP A 15 9.87 11.33 0.32
CA TRP A 15 10.48 11.73 1.59
C TRP A 15 10.46 13.23 1.75
N LEU A 16 10.04 13.66 2.94
CA LEU A 16 9.94 15.05 3.34
C LEU A 16 10.69 15.24 4.66
N GLY A 17 11.50 16.29 4.73
CA GLY A 17 12.24 16.67 5.94
C GLY A 17 11.76 18.00 6.51
N PRO A 18 12.12 18.34 7.76
CA PRO A 18 11.96 19.69 8.26
C PRO A 18 12.78 20.69 7.41
N ALA A 19 12.45 21.98 7.46
CA ALA A 19 13.22 22.96 6.71
C ALA A 19 14.69 22.93 7.15
N PRO A 20 15.67 23.05 6.24
CA PRO A 20 17.07 23.17 6.62
C PRO A 20 17.24 24.41 7.50
N GLY A 21 17.42 24.23 8.81
CA GLY A 21 17.49 25.31 9.79
C GLY A 21 18.66 26.27 9.50
N ARG A 22 18.50 27.57 9.78
CA ARG A 22 19.58 28.57 9.65
C ARG A 22 20.74 28.39 10.63
N GLY A 23 20.66 27.45 11.59
CA GLY A 23 21.63 27.31 12.67
C GLY A 23 21.95 25.89 13.10
N LYS A 24 21.56 24.87 12.34
CA LYS A 24 21.98 23.48 12.59
C LYS A 24 22.39 22.85 11.27
N LEU A 25 23.69 22.94 10.97
CA LEU A 25 24.39 22.05 10.05
C LEU A 25 24.30 20.64 10.63
N GLY A 26 23.18 19.97 10.42
CA GLY A 26 22.87 18.69 11.00
C GLY A 26 21.81 17.99 10.15
N LEU A 27 22.30 17.38 9.07
CA LEU A 27 21.67 16.30 8.29
C LEU A 27 20.32 16.58 7.62
N ALA A 28 20.39 17.19 6.44
CA ALA A 28 19.51 16.94 5.29
C ALA A 28 20.39 17.13 4.03
N ALA A 29 20.30 16.40 2.93
CA ALA A 29 19.33 15.44 2.42
C ALA A 29 20.03 14.55 1.37
N GLY A 30 19.39 13.46 0.98
CA GLY A 30 19.70 12.74 -0.26
C GLY A 30 18.42 12.23 -0.90
N THR A 31 18.11 12.69 -2.10
CA THR A 31 17.24 11.97 -3.03
C THR A 31 18.12 10.98 -3.79
N LEU A 32 18.08 9.70 -3.39
CA LEU A 32 18.57 8.59 -4.19
C LEU A 32 17.37 7.70 -4.54
N GLY A 33 17.10 7.56 -5.84
CA GLY A 33 16.40 6.39 -6.33
C GLY A 33 17.32 5.20 -6.08
N PHE A 34 16.99 4.34 -5.12
CA PHE A 34 17.78 3.15 -4.85
C PHE A 34 17.46 2.07 -5.88
N VAL A 35 18.45 1.77 -6.73
CA VAL A 35 18.61 0.47 -7.38
C VAL A 35 19.63 -0.30 -6.54
N GLY A 36 19.17 -1.32 -5.80
CA GLY A 36 20.00 -2.48 -5.43
C GLY A 36 20.41 -2.67 -3.95
N ALA A 37 20.35 -3.96 -3.56
CA ALA A 37 21.06 -4.67 -2.48
C ALA A 37 20.40 -4.77 -1.08
N SER A 38 19.57 -5.81 -0.91
CA SER A 38 19.37 -6.47 0.40
C SER A 38 19.39 -8.00 0.25
N THR A 39 20.54 -8.55 -0.13
CA THR A 39 20.86 -9.97 0.09
C THR A 39 21.86 -10.08 1.25
N ALA A 40 21.40 -9.91 2.50
CA ALA A 40 22.13 -10.39 3.69
C ALA A 40 21.36 -10.12 4.99
N LEU A 41 20.22 -10.77 5.23
CA LEU A 41 19.67 -10.95 6.60
C LEU A 41 18.86 -12.25 6.68
N TRP A 42 19.51 -13.38 6.38
CA TRP A 42 19.01 -14.73 6.71
C TRP A 42 20.01 -15.38 7.67
N ALA A 43 20.13 -14.89 8.91
CA ALA A 43 20.99 -15.55 9.90
C ALA A 43 20.68 -15.27 11.39
N THR A 44 19.58 -14.58 11.77
CA THR A 44 19.32 -14.33 13.20
C THR A 44 17.87 -14.57 13.59
N ASN A 45 17.67 -15.54 14.47
CA ASN A 45 16.39 -16.13 14.90
C ASN A 45 15.71 -15.31 16.03
N HIS A 46 15.61 -13.98 15.89
CA HIS A 46 14.99 -13.10 16.89
C HIS A 46 14.04 -12.08 16.23
N PRO A 47 12.71 -12.12 16.52
CA PRO A 47 11.72 -11.39 15.74
C PRO A 47 11.44 -9.92 16.13
N LEU A 48 12.24 -9.25 16.98
CA LEU A 48 11.84 -7.93 17.52
C LEU A 48 12.81 -6.73 17.39
N PRO A 49 14.06 -6.82 16.88
CA PRO A 49 14.85 -5.61 16.56
C PRO A 49 15.15 -5.40 15.07
N ALA A 50 14.61 -6.20 14.15
CA ALA A 50 14.93 -6.10 12.71
C ALA A 50 14.33 -4.87 12.01
N LEU A 51 13.25 -4.27 12.56
CA LEU A 51 12.66 -3.04 12.01
C LEU A 51 13.49 -1.77 12.27
N ALA A 52 14.45 -1.80 13.19
CA ALA A 52 15.26 -0.63 13.54
C ALA A 52 16.58 -0.50 12.75
N SER A 53 17.00 -1.54 12.00
CA SER A 53 18.38 -1.64 11.49
C SER A 53 18.54 -1.34 9.99
N GLY A 54 17.46 -0.98 9.27
CA GLY A 54 17.49 -0.66 7.84
C GLY A 54 17.59 0.83 7.49
N LEU A 55 17.95 1.71 8.44
CA LEU A 55 17.91 3.18 8.26
C LEU A 55 19.29 3.86 8.06
N LEU A 56 20.36 3.11 7.78
CA LEU A 56 21.68 3.70 7.49
C LEU A 56 22.12 3.40 6.05
N GLY A 57 21.98 4.40 5.16
CA GLY A 57 22.39 4.28 3.76
C GLY A 57 22.65 5.63 3.07
N VAL A 58 23.73 6.31 3.50
CA VAL A 58 24.56 7.33 2.81
C VAL A 58 23.85 8.49 2.10
N ALA A 59 23.79 9.62 2.81
CA ALA A 59 23.58 10.95 2.25
C ALA A 59 24.91 11.53 1.72
N LEU A 60 24.96 11.92 0.45
CA LEU A 60 26.00 12.79 -0.10
C LEU A 60 25.43 13.69 -1.21
N ALA A 61 25.06 14.92 -0.83
CA ALA A 61 25.20 16.12 -1.67
C ALA A 61 25.11 17.37 -0.77
N LEU A 62 26.26 17.90 -0.38
CA LEU A 62 26.39 19.27 0.12
C LEU A 62 26.37 20.25 -1.05
N GLY A 63 25.71 21.39 -0.86
CA GLY A 63 26.14 22.64 -1.48
C GLY A 63 25.12 23.34 -2.38
N SER A 64 24.14 24.02 -1.78
CA SER A 64 24.02 25.49 -1.88
C SER A 64 22.71 25.93 -1.21
N ALA A 65 22.82 26.32 0.06
CA ALA A 65 21.77 27.09 0.73
C ALA A 65 21.72 28.49 0.10
N ARG A 66 21.09 28.60 -1.08
CA ARG A 66 20.64 29.90 -1.58
C ARG A 66 19.55 30.38 -0.63
N THR A 67 19.72 31.62 -0.19
CA THR A 67 18.76 32.46 0.55
C THR A 67 17.50 32.73 -0.27
N GLY A 68 16.82 31.67 -0.72
CA GLY A 68 15.49 31.76 -1.28
C GLY A 68 14.52 32.26 -0.20
N LYS A 69 13.57 33.10 -0.59
CA LYS A 69 12.40 33.43 0.24
C LYS A 69 11.75 32.11 0.64
N ARG A 70 11.79 31.78 1.93
CA ARG A 70 11.04 30.64 2.45
C ARG A 70 9.56 30.91 2.19
N LEU A 71 8.86 29.89 1.72
CA LEU A 71 7.41 29.92 1.73
C LEU A 71 6.96 30.07 3.19
N PRO A 72 6.01 30.97 3.48
CA PRO A 72 5.49 31.11 4.82
C PRO A 72 4.81 29.80 5.22
N LEU A 73 5.23 29.23 6.35
CA LEU A 73 4.52 28.09 6.93
C LEU A 73 3.11 28.55 7.32
N GLN A 74 2.12 27.71 7.06
CA GLN A 74 0.76 28.00 7.53
C GLN A 74 0.73 28.08 9.06
N ARG A 75 -0.11 28.97 9.60
CA ARG A 75 -0.26 29.14 11.05
C ARG A 75 -0.72 27.81 11.67
N GLY A 76 0.04 27.31 12.65
CA GLY A 76 -0.25 26.07 13.35
C GLY A 76 0.34 24.80 12.69
N ALA A 77 1.00 24.93 11.54
CA ALA A 77 1.71 23.81 10.95
C ALA A 77 2.97 23.46 11.76
N ARG A 78 3.21 22.16 11.98
CA ARG A 78 4.42 21.63 12.60
C ARG A 78 5.31 21.02 11.52
N GLU A 79 6.55 21.46 11.44
CA GLU A 79 7.54 20.82 10.56
C GLU A 79 7.95 19.46 11.14
N VAL A 80 7.87 18.41 10.32
CA VAL A 80 8.21 17.03 10.71
C VAL A 80 8.89 16.30 9.55
N SER A 81 9.66 15.27 9.86
CA SER A 81 10.07 14.31 8.84
C SER A 81 8.92 13.33 8.59
N MET A 82 8.62 13.08 7.32
CA MET A 82 7.58 12.14 6.92
C MET A 82 7.84 11.56 5.54
N ALA A 83 7.23 10.42 5.23
CA ALA A 83 7.20 9.82 3.92
C ALA A 83 5.75 9.64 3.45
N ILE A 84 5.44 10.07 2.23
CA ILE A 84 4.16 9.80 1.59
C ILE A 84 4.31 8.55 0.73
N VAL A 85 3.44 7.56 0.96
CA VAL A 85 3.43 6.24 0.32
C VAL A 85 2.03 5.89 -0.18
N PRO A 86 1.84 4.89 -1.08
CA PRO A 86 0.52 4.59 -1.65
C PRO A 86 -0.60 4.32 -0.65
N TRP A 87 -0.28 3.88 0.57
CA TRP A 87 -1.26 3.50 1.61
C TRP A 87 -1.47 4.57 2.70
N GLY A 88 -0.70 5.66 2.66
CA GLY A 88 -0.81 6.78 3.60
C GLY A 88 0.51 7.51 3.83
N ILE A 89 0.72 7.97 5.06
CA ILE A 89 1.87 8.82 5.42
C ILE A 89 2.53 8.25 6.67
N LEU A 90 3.82 7.96 6.58
CA LEU A 90 4.67 7.62 7.71
C LEU A 90 5.23 8.92 8.28
N VAL A 91 4.91 9.24 9.53
CA VAL A 91 5.44 10.43 10.21
C VAL A 91 6.45 9.98 11.23
N THR A 92 7.67 10.51 11.16
CA THR A 92 8.75 10.23 12.10
C THR A 92 8.97 11.48 12.96
N PRO A 93 8.20 11.66 14.05
CA PRO A 93 8.47 12.70 15.02
C PRO A 93 9.69 12.34 15.87
N ASP A 94 10.12 13.27 16.71
CA ASP A 94 11.27 13.09 17.61
C ASP A 94 11.09 11.99 18.68
N THR A 95 9.87 11.46 18.84
CA THR A 95 9.51 10.47 19.87
C THR A 95 9.27 9.07 19.31
N GLU A 96 8.19 8.87 18.55
CA GLU A 96 7.77 7.56 18.03
C GLU A 96 7.17 7.67 16.63
N PRO A 97 7.56 6.81 15.67
CA PRO A 97 6.94 6.77 14.35
C PRO A 97 5.44 6.53 14.46
N ARG A 98 4.65 7.28 13.68
CA ARG A 98 3.20 7.12 13.61
C ARG A 98 2.73 7.09 12.17
N VAL A 99 1.57 6.50 11.95
CA VAL A 99 0.99 6.32 10.62
C VAL A 99 -0.29 7.15 10.48
N LEU A 100 -0.36 7.95 9.42
CA LEU A 100 -1.58 8.62 9.00
C LEU A 100 -2.11 7.92 7.75
N ARG A 101 -3.19 7.16 7.91
CA ARG A 101 -3.88 6.53 6.76
C ARG A 101 -4.67 7.58 5.99
N TRP A 102 -4.94 7.33 4.71
CA TRP A 102 -5.70 8.26 3.87
C TRP A 102 -7.03 8.75 4.46
N PRO A 103 -7.84 7.93 5.15
CA PRO A 103 -9.08 8.40 5.78
C PRO A 103 -8.87 9.50 6.83
N ALA A 104 -7.68 9.58 7.45
CA ALA A 104 -7.33 10.61 8.42
C ALA A 104 -6.79 11.92 7.80
N VAL A 105 -6.58 11.94 6.48
CA VAL A 105 -6.01 13.07 5.75
C VAL A 105 -7.11 13.79 4.97
N HIS A 106 -7.44 15.01 5.40
CA HIS A 106 -8.49 15.81 4.76
C HIS A 106 -8.00 16.61 3.55
N ARG A 107 -6.74 17.04 3.60
CA ARG A 107 -6.18 17.89 2.54
C ARG A 107 -4.67 17.74 2.48
N VAL A 108 -4.15 17.72 1.25
CA VAL A 108 -2.74 17.85 0.95
C VAL A 108 -2.57 19.11 0.11
N THR A 109 -1.64 19.98 0.48
CA THR A 109 -1.23 21.13 -0.35
C THR A 109 0.24 21.01 -0.69
N VAL A 110 0.60 21.39 -1.91
CA VAL A 110 1.98 21.41 -2.40
C VAL A 110 2.26 22.81 -2.91
N ASP A 111 3.13 23.52 -2.19
CA ASP A 111 3.55 24.86 -2.52
C ASP A 111 4.99 24.83 -3.06
N LEU A 112 5.21 25.44 -4.23
CA LEU A 112 6.49 25.38 -4.93
C LEU A 112 7.29 26.67 -4.72
N ALA A 113 8.51 26.51 -4.20
CA ALA A 113 9.48 27.60 -4.11
C ALA A 113 10.27 27.70 -5.41
N HIS A 114 10.30 28.88 -6.00
CA HIS A 114 10.99 29.15 -7.26
C HIS A 114 12.17 30.11 -7.03
N THR A 115 13.23 29.92 -7.80
CA THR A 115 14.31 30.92 -7.99
C THR A 115 14.36 31.33 -9.45
N LEU A 116 14.81 32.55 -9.73
CA LEU A 116 15.15 32.95 -11.10
C LEU A 116 16.61 32.58 -11.37
N GLN A 117 16.86 31.77 -12.39
CA GLN A 117 18.19 31.48 -12.91
C GLN A 117 18.26 32.00 -14.35
N GLY A 118 19.00 33.09 -14.57
CA GLY A 118 19.07 33.74 -15.89
C GLY A 118 17.72 34.26 -16.41
N GLY A 119 16.77 34.58 -15.52
CA GLY A 119 15.42 35.02 -15.87
C GLY A 119 14.38 33.89 -16.01
N THR A 120 14.79 32.62 -15.98
CA THR A 120 13.88 31.47 -16.02
C THR A 120 13.52 31.01 -14.60
N PRO A 121 12.23 30.86 -14.24
CA PRO A 121 11.83 30.30 -12.96
C PRO A 121 12.19 28.81 -12.90
N THR A 122 12.97 28.45 -11.89
CA THR A 122 13.37 27.06 -11.60
C THR A 122 12.86 26.69 -10.21
N ILE A 123 12.18 25.55 -10.09
CA ILE A 123 11.71 25.04 -8.78
C ILE A 123 12.92 24.57 -7.98
N VAL A 124 13.10 25.14 -6.80
CA VAL A 124 14.21 24.79 -5.89
C VAL A 124 13.77 23.89 -4.75
N ALA A 125 12.52 24.00 -4.32
CA ALA A 125 11.96 23.19 -3.25
C ALA A 125 10.43 23.12 -3.35
N SER A 126 9.87 22.08 -2.76
CA SER A 126 8.44 21.91 -2.54
C SER A 126 8.17 21.85 -1.04
N LEU A 127 7.20 22.63 -0.58
CA LEU A 127 6.62 22.54 0.76
C LEU A 127 5.31 21.75 0.64
N VAL A 128 5.25 20.60 1.29
CA VAL A 128 4.05 19.78 1.36
C VAL A 128 3.42 19.95 2.73
N THR A 129 2.14 20.33 2.76
CA THR A 129 1.36 20.49 3.99
C THR A 129 0.23 19.47 4.01
N ILE A 130 0.16 18.70 5.10
CA ILE A 130 -0.84 17.67 5.36
C ILE A 130 -1.78 18.18 6.44
N HIS A 131 -3.06 18.24 6.12
CA HIS A 131 -4.11 18.59 7.06
C HIS A 131 -4.84 17.32 7.50
N THR A 132 -4.87 17.11 8.81
CA THR A 132 -5.69 16.09 9.47
C THR A 132 -6.75 16.79 10.31
N GLU A 133 -7.61 16.02 10.97
CA GLU A 133 -8.59 16.57 11.92
C GLU A 133 -7.92 17.32 13.08
N ARG A 134 -6.78 16.80 13.58
CA ARG A 134 -6.18 17.25 14.84
C ARG A 134 -4.99 18.18 14.66
N GLU A 135 -4.31 18.11 13.52
CA GLU A 135 -3.02 18.78 13.32
C GLU A 135 -2.75 19.09 11.84
N ILE A 136 -1.82 20.03 11.65
CA ILE A 136 -1.28 20.40 10.35
C ILE A 136 0.20 20.07 10.37
N LEU A 137 0.65 19.20 9.46
CA LEU A 137 2.04 18.78 9.33
C LEU A 137 2.65 19.37 8.07
N ALA A 138 3.90 19.76 8.14
CA ALA A 138 4.62 20.35 7.03
C ALA A 138 5.96 19.63 6.82
N GLY A 139 6.32 19.42 5.57
CA GLY A 139 7.58 18.78 5.19
C GLY A 139 8.09 19.33 3.87
N TRP A 140 9.40 19.39 3.74
CA TRP A 140 10.10 19.97 2.60
C TRP A 140 10.78 18.88 1.79
N SER A 141 10.74 19.03 0.47
CA SER A 141 11.57 18.29 -0.48
C SER A 141 12.38 19.25 -1.33
N PRO A 142 13.66 18.95 -1.65
CA PRO A 142 14.36 19.65 -2.72
C PRO A 142 13.66 19.39 -4.07
N GLY A 143 13.63 20.41 -4.93
CA GLY A 143 13.01 20.32 -6.26
C GLY A 143 11.50 20.19 -6.25
N ALA A 144 10.96 19.79 -7.41
CA ALA A 144 9.53 19.53 -7.60
C ALA A 144 9.16 18.14 -7.08
N VAL A 145 7.98 18.04 -6.50
CA VAL A 145 7.39 16.78 -6.02
C VAL A 145 6.13 16.52 -6.84
N ASP A 146 6.03 15.34 -7.46
CA ASP A 146 4.83 14.96 -8.21
C ASP A 146 3.81 14.30 -7.28
N LEU A 147 2.88 15.11 -6.79
CA LEU A 147 1.72 14.69 -5.99
C LEU A 147 0.42 15.22 -6.58
N ALA A 148 0.43 15.65 -7.85
CA ALA A 148 -0.76 16.24 -8.48
C ALA A 148 -1.92 15.23 -8.49
N ARG A 149 -1.63 13.95 -8.77
CA ARG A 149 -2.63 12.88 -8.73
C ARG A 149 -3.15 12.62 -7.32
N LEU A 150 -2.27 12.60 -6.31
CA LEU A 150 -2.68 12.48 -4.91
C LEU A 150 -3.66 13.59 -4.54
N VAL A 151 -3.30 14.84 -4.79
CA VAL A 151 -4.13 15.99 -4.43
C VAL A 151 -5.49 15.93 -5.16
N ALA A 152 -5.50 15.50 -6.42
CA ALA A 152 -6.71 15.43 -7.23
C ALA A 152 -7.65 14.26 -6.87
N ASN A 153 -7.15 13.18 -6.26
CA ASN A 153 -7.92 11.96 -5.96
C ASN A 153 -7.88 11.57 -4.47
N LEU A 154 -7.50 12.51 -3.59
CA LEU A 154 -7.39 12.25 -2.15
C LEU A 154 -8.72 11.73 -1.54
N PRO A 155 -9.89 12.32 -1.85
CA PRO A 155 -11.16 11.79 -1.34
C PRO A 155 -11.43 10.35 -1.77
N GLU A 156 -11.10 10.01 -3.01
CA GLU A 156 -11.25 8.67 -3.55
C GLU A 156 -10.28 7.67 -2.92
N TYR A 157 -9.02 8.06 -2.67
CA TYR A 157 -8.06 7.24 -1.93
C TYR A 157 -8.47 7.03 -0.48
N ALA A 158 -8.99 8.06 0.18
CA ALA A 158 -9.53 7.97 1.52
C ALA A 158 -10.74 7.04 1.57
N ALA A 159 -11.68 7.19 0.63
CA ALA A 159 -12.85 6.32 0.54
C ALA A 159 -12.44 4.85 0.32
N GLU A 160 -11.56 4.59 -0.65
CA GLU A 160 -11.07 3.25 -0.97
C GLU A 160 -10.34 2.60 0.22
N ALA A 161 -9.46 3.35 0.90
CA ALA A 161 -8.71 2.86 2.06
C ALA A 161 -9.57 2.68 3.33
N SER A 162 -10.79 3.24 3.35
CA SER A 162 -11.74 3.10 4.46
C SER A 162 -12.73 1.95 4.31
N ARG A 163 -12.71 1.25 3.17
CA ARG A 163 -13.66 0.17 2.91
C ARG A 163 -13.36 -1.02 3.83
N PRO A 164 -14.38 -1.61 4.48
CA PRO A 164 -14.19 -2.87 5.18
C PRO A 164 -13.89 -3.97 4.16
N VAL A 165 -13.17 -5.00 4.59
CA VAL A 165 -12.87 -6.17 3.78
C VAL A 165 -14.04 -7.14 3.79
N ALA A 166 -14.34 -7.77 2.67
CA ALA A 166 -15.44 -8.72 2.55
C ALA A 166 -15.01 -10.17 2.82
N ALA A 167 -15.91 -10.93 3.44
CA ALA A 167 -15.84 -12.38 3.57
C ALA A 167 -16.52 -13.12 2.39
N ASP A 168 -16.94 -12.41 1.35
CA ASP A 168 -17.53 -12.98 0.13
C ASP A 168 -17.05 -12.24 -1.14
N LEU A 169 -17.30 -12.84 -2.30
CA LEU A 169 -16.90 -12.26 -3.59
C LEU A 169 -17.87 -11.18 -4.07
N GLU A 170 -19.08 -11.16 -3.51
CA GLU A 170 -20.13 -10.19 -3.80
C GLU A 170 -19.95 -8.88 -3.04
N GLY A 171 -19.08 -8.85 -2.01
CA GLY A 171 -18.82 -7.69 -1.16
C GLY A 171 -19.95 -7.37 -0.18
N THR A 172 -20.82 -8.34 0.13
CA THR A 172 -22.03 -8.15 0.94
C THR A 172 -21.84 -8.49 2.42
N THR A 173 -20.83 -9.28 2.75
CA THR A 173 -20.54 -9.71 4.12
C THR A 173 -19.27 -9.02 4.62
N PRO A 174 -19.36 -7.90 5.37
CA PRO A 174 -18.19 -7.24 5.92
C PRO A 174 -17.54 -8.10 7.00
N LEU A 175 -16.23 -8.18 6.99
CA LEU A 175 -15.43 -8.92 7.96
C LEU A 175 -14.78 -8.01 9.00
N GLY A 176 -14.33 -6.83 8.58
CA GLY A 176 -13.64 -5.85 9.42
C GLY A 176 -12.84 -4.86 8.57
N ASP A 177 -12.15 -3.92 9.19
CA ASP A 177 -11.31 -2.94 8.50
C ASP A 177 -9.87 -3.45 8.21
N GLY A 178 -9.47 -4.57 8.81
CA GLY A 178 -8.11 -5.15 8.74
C GLY A 178 -7.01 -4.23 9.28
N ILE A 179 -7.43 -3.28 10.10
CA ILE A 179 -6.65 -2.13 10.55
C ILE A 179 -6.64 -2.08 12.08
N THR A 180 -7.82 -2.17 12.69
CA THR A 180 -8.00 -2.23 14.14
C THR A 180 -8.18 -3.66 14.62
N GLU A 181 -8.63 -4.54 13.73
CA GLU A 181 -8.96 -5.94 14.00
C GLU A 181 -8.16 -6.85 13.05
N PRO A 182 -7.64 -7.99 13.53
CA PRO A 182 -7.04 -8.99 12.65
C PRO A 182 -8.13 -9.65 11.79
N ILE A 183 -7.91 -9.76 10.49
CA ILE A 183 -8.87 -10.36 9.54
C ILE A 183 -8.27 -11.48 8.68
N ALA A 184 -6.94 -11.66 8.71
CA ALA A 184 -6.26 -12.59 7.83
C ALA A 184 -6.69 -14.04 8.10
N ALA A 185 -6.92 -14.40 9.37
CA ALA A 185 -7.33 -15.75 9.76
C ALA A 185 -8.70 -16.10 9.16
N ASP A 186 -9.67 -15.20 9.31
CA ASP A 186 -11.02 -15.39 8.80
C ASP A 186 -11.07 -15.36 7.26
N LEU A 187 -10.26 -14.51 6.63
CA LEU A 187 -10.10 -14.49 5.17
C LEU A 187 -9.57 -15.82 4.63
N LEU A 188 -8.47 -16.32 5.21
CA LEU A 188 -7.86 -17.59 4.80
C LEU A 188 -8.78 -18.77 5.08
N HIS A 189 -9.46 -18.77 6.23
CA HIS A 189 -10.46 -19.79 6.56
C HIS A 189 -11.62 -19.77 5.57
N THR A 190 -12.13 -18.59 5.21
CA THR A 190 -13.22 -18.45 4.25
C THR A 190 -12.80 -18.90 2.85
N ALA A 191 -11.58 -18.56 2.43
CA ALA A 191 -11.02 -19.04 1.16
C ALA A 191 -10.89 -20.57 1.14
N ASP A 192 -10.44 -21.19 2.24
CA ASP A 192 -10.38 -22.64 2.40
C ASP A 192 -11.76 -23.29 2.30
N LEU A 193 -12.77 -22.75 3.00
CA LEU A 193 -14.15 -23.24 2.92
C LEU A 193 -14.71 -23.18 1.49
N LEU A 194 -14.43 -22.09 0.76
CA LEU A 194 -14.83 -21.96 -0.64
C LEU A 194 -14.11 -22.97 -1.54
N CYS A 195 -12.83 -23.25 -1.28
CA CYS A 195 -12.04 -24.20 -2.04
C CYS A 195 -12.31 -25.68 -1.69
N SER A 196 -12.75 -26.00 -0.47
CA SER A 196 -12.87 -27.38 0.03
C SER A 196 -14.31 -27.94 -0.03
N THR A 197 -15.33 -27.09 0.10
CA THR A 197 -16.74 -27.54 0.16
C THR A 197 -17.40 -27.62 -1.22
N SER A 198 -18.46 -28.43 -1.36
CA SER A 198 -19.26 -28.51 -2.60
C SER A 198 -20.00 -27.20 -2.90
N ARG A 199 -20.56 -26.56 -1.87
CA ARG A 199 -21.20 -25.24 -1.96
C ARG A 199 -20.20 -24.16 -2.39
N GLY A 200 -18.97 -24.22 -1.87
CA GLY A 200 -17.88 -23.34 -2.29
C GLY A 200 -17.51 -23.52 -3.75
N ALA A 201 -17.41 -24.78 -4.21
CA ALA A 201 -17.16 -25.09 -5.62
C ALA A 201 -18.24 -24.51 -6.54
N GLU A 202 -19.52 -24.65 -6.17
CA GLU A 202 -20.64 -24.06 -6.92
C GLU A 202 -20.53 -22.53 -6.99
N ARG A 203 -20.23 -21.86 -5.87
CA ARG A 203 -20.05 -20.39 -5.84
C ARG A 203 -18.87 -19.92 -6.69
N LEU A 204 -17.80 -20.70 -6.75
CA LEU A 204 -16.62 -20.42 -7.56
C LEU A 204 -16.78 -20.86 -9.03
N LEU A 205 -17.92 -21.44 -9.40
CA LEU A 205 -18.16 -22.02 -10.72
C LEU A 205 -17.12 -23.08 -11.09
N LEU A 206 -16.61 -23.80 -10.09
CA LEU A 206 -15.66 -24.88 -10.28
C LEU A 206 -16.37 -26.12 -10.83
N PRO A 207 -15.71 -26.91 -11.69
CA PRO A 207 -16.29 -28.14 -12.22
C PRO A 207 -16.64 -29.10 -11.08
N HIS A 208 -17.77 -29.80 -11.22
CA HIS A 208 -18.14 -30.84 -10.27
C HIS A 208 -17.06 -31.93 -10.26
N GLY A 209 -16.51 -32.22 -9.09
CA GLY A 209 -15.55 -33.31 -8.93
C GLY A 209 -16.27 -34.64 -9.04
N ASP A 210 -15.88 -35.48 -10.01
CA ASP A 210 -16.32 -36.87 -10.06
C ASP A 210 -15.77 -37.62 -8.84
N TYR A 211 -16.60 -38.45 -8.20
CA TYR A 211 -16.24 -39.22 -6.98
C TYR A 211 -14.94 -40.05 -7.11
N ARG A 212 -14.54 -40.41 -8.33
CA ARG A 212 -13.33 -41.22 -8.61
C ARG A 212 -12.11 -40.39 -8.97
N THR A 213 -12.30 -39.13 -9.27
CA THR A 213 -11.24 -38.18 -9.56
C THR A 213 -11.37 -37.08 -8.52
N SER A 214 -10.72 -37.30 -7.38
CA SER A 214 -10.27 -36.24 -6.45
C SER A 214 -9.26 -35.30 -7.14
N ALA A 215 -9.45 -35.09 -8.44
CA ALA A 215 -8.62 -34.31 -9.32
C ALA A 215 -8.89 -32.86 -8.98
N ARG A 216 -7.86 -32.26 -8.39
CA ARG A 216 -7.48 -30.85 -8.44
C ARG A 216 -8.61 -29.94 -8.95
N ARG A 217 -9.22 -29.18 -8.05
CA ARG A 217 -10.12 -28.09 -8.42
C ARG A 217 -9.29 -26.99 -9.08
N ILE A 218 -9.21 -27.03 -10.40
CA ILE A 218 -8.48 -26.05 -11.21
C ILE A 218 -9.46 -24.94 -11.61
N ALA A 219 -9.00 -23.69 -11.58
CA ALA A 219 -9.79 -22.56 -12.08
C ALA A 219 -10.10 -22.75 -13.58
N VAL A 220 -11.40 -22.82 -13.90
CA VAL A 220 -11.91 -22.83 -15.28
C VAL A 220 -12.14 -21.39 -15.77
N PRO A 221 -12.34 -21.15 -17.08
CA PRO A 221 -12.52 -19.80 -17.63
C PRO A 221 -13.62 -18.98 -16.92
N GLU A 222 -14.69 -19.62 -16.49
CA GLU A 222 -15.79 -19.02 -15.74
C GLU A 222 -15.32 -18.56 -14.35
N THR A 223 -14.59 -19.39 -13.62
CA THR A 223 -13.95 -19.03 -12.34
C THR A 223 -12.97 -17.88 -12.51
N LEU A 224 -12.13 -17.90 -13.55
CA LEU A 224 -11.19 -16.83 -13.84
C LEU A 224 -11.91 -15.52 -14.13
N SER A 225 -13.03 -15.57 -14.84
CA SER A 225 -13.86 -14.38 -15.15
C SER A 225 -14.52 -13.82 -13.89
N LEU A 226 -15.03 -14.69 -13.02
CA LEU A 226 -15.58 -14.33 -11.71
C LEU A 226 -14.52 -13.61 -10.84
N LEU A 227 -13.35 -14.22 -10.67
CA LEU A 227 -12.26 -13.67 -9.87
C LEU A 227 -11.70 -12.37 -10.48
N ARG A 228 -11.52 -12.32 -11.80
CA ARG A 228 -11.10 -11.10 -12.49
C ARG A 228 -12.07 -9.95 -12.25
N ARG A 229 -13.39 -10.22 -12.33
CA ARG A 229 -14.41 -9.22 -12.00
C ARG A 229 -14.25 -8.73 -10.56
N ALA A 230 -14.17 -9.64 -9.59
CA ALA A 230 -13.99 -9.27 -8.18
C ALA A 230 -12.68 -8.47 -7.94
N LEU A 231 -11.58 -8.80 -8.61
CA LEU A 231 -10.30 -8.08 -8.51
C LEU A 231 -10.35 -6.68 -9.15
N THR A 232 -11.17 -6.51 -10.20
CA THR A 232 -11.20 -5.27 -10.99
C THR A 232 -12.31 -4.31 -10.58
N ASP A 233 -13.45 -4.81 -10.09
CA ASP A 233 -14.54 -4.00 -9.57
C ASP A 233 -14.13 -3.38 -8.24
N SER A 234 -13.75 -2.10 -8.32
CA SER A 234 -13.22 -1.33 -7.19
C SER A 234 -14.18 -0.23 -6.75
N ALA A 235 -15.31 -0.04 -7.45
CA ALA A 235 -16.17 1.10 -7.21
C ALA A 235 -17.08 0.87 -5.99
N PRO A 236 -17.01 1.73 -4.95
CA PRO A 236 -17.91 1.62 -3.81
C PRO A 236 -19.35 1.87 -4.27
N SER A 237 -20.23 0.94 -3.92
CA SER A 237 -21.66 0.99 -4.23
C SER A 237 -22.44 0.55 -3.00
N PRO A 238 -23.67 1.05 -2.76
CA PRO A 238 -24.52 0.54 -1.69
C PRO A 238 -24.75 -0.98 -1.76
N ALA A 239 -24.64 -1.58 -2.95
CA ALA A 239 -24.76 -3.01 -3.16
C ALA A 239 -23.48 -3.80 -2.76
N ILE A 240 -22.33 -3.12 -2.70
CA ILE A 240 -21.01 -3.71 -2.43
C ILE A 240 -20.37 -2.90 -1.29
N PRO A 241 -20.90 -3.02 -0.05
CA PRO A 241 -20.44 -2.25 1.10
C PRO A 241 -19.01 -2.59 1.53
N ALA A 242 -18.54 -3.81 1.25
CA ALA A 242 -17.20 -4.29 1.60
C ALA A 242 -16.37 -4.63 0.36
N ASP A 243 -15.05 -4.76 0.52
CA ASP A 243 -14.10 -4.98 -0.55
C ASP A 243 -13.80 -6.48 -0.74
N PRO A 244 -14.21 -7.10 -1.86
CA PRO A 244 -13.99 -8.53 -2.13
C PRO A 244 -12.58 -8.84 -2.64
N ARG A 245 -11.78 -7.83 -2.97
CA ARG A 245 -10.47 -8.03 -3.63
C ARG A 245 -9.47 -8.84 -2.81
N PRO A 246 -9.36 -8.69 -1.47
CA PRO A 246 -8.45 -9.51 -0.68
C PRO A 246 -8.80 -11.00 -0.77
N LEU A 247 -10.08 -11.36 -0.62
CA LEU A 247 -10.55 -12.74 -0.75
C LEU A 247 -10.34 -13.26 -2.17
N ALA A 248 -10.67 -12.48 -3.19
CA ALA A 248 -10.46 -12.87 -4.59
C ALA A 248 -8.98 -13.11 -4.91
N ALA A 249 -8.06 -12.33 -4.32
CA ALA A 249 -6.63 -12.52 -4.48
C ALA A 249 -6.16 -13.85 -3.86
N ILE A 250 -6.57 -14.14 -2.63
CA ILE A 250 -6.26 -15.39 -1.94
C ILE A 250 -6.75 -16.59 -2.76
N LEU A 251 -8.01 -16.54 -3.21
CA LEU A 251 -8.61 -17.60 -4.05
C LEU A 251 -7.86 -17.79 -5.37
N ALA A 252 -7.41 -16.71 -6.01
CA ALA A 252 -6.59 -16.80 -7.22
C ALA A 252 -5.28 -17.58 -6.95
N ALA A 253 -4.61 -17.33 -5.83
CA ALA A 253 -3.42 -18.09 -5.44
C ALA A 253 -3.73 -19.55 -5.09
N MET A 254 -4.80 -19.81 -4.33
CA MET A 254 -5.20 -21.17 -3.93
C MET A 254 -5.59 -22.05 -5.12
N LEU A 255 -6.14 -21.46 -6.19
CA LEU A 255 -6.57 -22.17 -7.40
C LEU A 255 -5.50 -22.19 -8.52
N ASP A 256 -4.27 -21.74 -8.24
CA ASP A 256 -3.18 -21.59 -9.22
C ASP A 256 -3.59 -20.77 -10.47
N ALA A 257 -4.38 -19.71 -10.26
CA ALA A 257 -4.97 -18.87 -11.31
C ALA A 257 -3.95 -17.85 -11.90
N ARG A 258 -2.83 -18.35 -12.43
CA ARG A 258 -1.75 -17.53 -13.03
C ARG A 258 -2.19 -16.50 -14.08
N PRO A 259 -3.25 -16.72 -14.88
CA PRO A 259 -3.75 -15.69 -15.81
C PRO A 259 -4.25 -14.40 -15.13
N LEU A 260 -4.38 -14.36 -13.80
CA LEU A 260 -4.77 -13.18 -13.02
C LEU A 260 -3.58 -12.41 -12.43
N LEU A 261 -2.35 -12.84 -12.71
CA LEU A 261 -1.14 -12.15 -12.25
C LEU A 261 -1.11 -10.64 -12.60
N PRO A 262 -1.49 -10.20 -13.82
CA PRO A 262 -1.49 -8.77 -14.15
C PRO A 262 -2.39 -7.95 -13.23
N GLU A 263 -3.59 -8.46 -12.91
CA GLU A 263 -4.54 -7.80 -12.02
C GLU A 263 -4.03 -7.76 -10.58
N LEU A 264 -3.43 -8.84 -10.09
CA LEU A 264 -2.82 -8.90 -8.75
C LEU A 264 -1.66 -7.92 -8.61
N LEU A 265 -0.77 -7.86 -9.60
CA LEU A 265 0.36 -6.93 -9.59
C LEU A 265 -0.10 -5.46 -9.65
N ALA A 266 -1.17 -5.17 -10.38
CA ALA A 266 -1.77 -3.83 -10.41
C ALA A 266 -2.38 -3.43 -9.04
N LEU A 267 -2.91 -4.39 -8.28
CA LEU A 267 -3.47 -4.15 -6.95
C LEU A 267 -2.41 -3.95 -5.86
N ALA A 268 -1.15 -4.30 -6.09
CA ALA A 268 -0.07 -4.10 -5.13
C ALA A 268 0.18 -2.61 -4.79
N THR A 269 -0.30 -1.68 -5.63
CA THR A 269 -0.28 -0.23 -5.36
C THR A 269 -1.65 0.33 -4.95
N SER A 270 -2.63 -0.54 -4.66
CA SER A 270 -3.94 -0.12 -4.14
C SER A 270 -3.76 0.75 -2.91
N PRO A 271 -4.52 1.85 -2.75
CA PRO A 271 -4.47 2.67 -1.54
C PRO A 271 -5.04 1.95 -0.31
N HIS A 272 -5.76 0.84 -0.50
CA HIS A 272 -6.21 -0.03 0.58
C HIS A 272 -5.09 -1.01 0.98
N PRO A 273 -4.52 -0.91 2.20
CA PRO A 273 -3.32 -1.67 2.59
C PRO A 273 -3.52 -3.18 2.58
N VAL A 274 -4.68 -3.67 3.07
CA VAL A 274 -5.02 -5.10 3.05
C VAL A 274 -5.08 -5.63 1.61
N VAL A 275 -5.75 -4.91 0.70
CA VAL A 275 -5.83 -5.30 -0.72
C VAL A 275 -4.44 -5.41 -1.33
N ALA A 276 -3.58 -4.41 -1.11
CA ALA A 276 -2.22 -4.41 -1.63
C ALA A 276 -1.39 -5.58 -1.06
N ALA A 277 -1.49 -5.84 0.24
CA ALA A 277 -0.77 -6.91 0.92
C ALA A 277 -1.18 -8.30 0.40
N PHE A 278 -2.48 -8.62 0.37
CA PHE A 278 -2.94 -9.92 -0.11
C PHE A 278 -2.78 -10.09 -1.62
N ALA A 279 -2.89 -9.02 -2.42
CA ALA A 279 -2.60 -9.10 -3.84
C ALA A 279 -1.12 -9.40 -4.12
N ASN A 280 -0.19 -8.73 -3.42
CA ASN A 280 1.24 -9.00 -3.54
C ASN A 280 1.58 -10.42 -3.05
N ALA A 281 1.08 -10.82 -1.88
CA ALA A 281 1.26 -12.16 -1.32
C ALA A 281 0.77 -13.26 -2.29
N SER A 282 -0.41 -13.06 -2.88
CA SER A 282 -1.00 -13.99 -3.84
C SER A 282 -0.20 -14.05 -5.14
N ALA A 283 0.29 -12.91 -5.64
CA ALA A 283 1.15 -12.86 -6.82
C ALA A 283 2.47 -13.61 -6.59
N VAL A 284 3.10 -13.43 -5.43
CA VAL A 284 4.32 -14.15 -5.05
C VAL A 284 4.08 -15.66 -4.98
N ARG A 285 2.97 -16.11 -4.38
CA ARG A 285 2.59 -17.53 -4.36
C ARG A 285 2.36 -18.13 -5.75
N LEU A 286 1.85 -17.35 -6.69
CA LEU A 286 1.69 -17.73 -8.09
C LEU A 286 3.00 -17.68 -8.90
N GLY A 287 4.13 -17.36 -8.26
CA GLY A 287 5.45 -17.35 -8.87
C GLY A 287 5.86 -16.01 -9.50
N ALA A 288 5.17 -14.91 -9.20
CA ALA A 288 5.67 -13.59 -9.55
C ALA A 288 7.00 -13.32 -8.84
N PRO A 289 7.96 -12.62 -9.48
CA PRO A 289 9.14 -12.16 -8.77
C PRO A 289 8.73 -11.27 -7.61
N PRO A 290 9.49 -11.26 -6.50
CA PRO A 290 9.19 -10.40 -5.36
C PRO A 290 9.15 -8.95 -5.85
N ASN A 291 7.96 -8.37 -5.85
CA ASN A 291 7.76 -6.97 -6.18
C ASN A 291 7.88 -6.18 -4.89
N GLN A 292 8.77 -5.19 -4.92
CA GLN A 292 8.98 -4.33 -3.76
C GLN A 292 7.72 -3.48 -3.50
N ALA A 293 6.97 -3.07 -4.54
CA ALA A 293 5.71 -2.34 -4.35
C ALA A 293 4.67 -3.25 -3.72
N GLY A 294 4.18 -2.83 -2.56
CA GLY A 294 3.23 -3.59 -1.76
C GLY A 294 3.79 -4.86 -1.13
N ALA A 295 5.12 -4.96 -1.04
CA ALA A 295 5.75 -5.96 -0.20
C ALA A 295 5.28 -5.80 1.25
N LEU A 296 5.15 -6.92 1.96
CA LEU A 296 4.69 -6.92 3.35
C LEU A 296 5.51 -6.01 4.25
N ASP A 297 6.82 -5.91 4.01
CA ASP A 297 7.71 -5.01 4.77
C ASP A 297 7.40 -3.52 4.54
N GLU A 298 6.91 -3.14 3.34
CA GLU A 298 6.51 -1.75 3.04
C GLU A 298 5.15 -1.39 3.66
N ILE A 299 4.23 -2.36 3.73
CA ILE A 299 2.87 -2.14 4.23
C ILE A 299 2.77 -2.47 5.74
N ALA A 300 3.79 -3.08 6.36
CA ALA A 300 3.74 -3.56 7.75
C ALA A 300 3.18 -2.53 8.74
N ALA A 301 3.57 -1.26 8.62
CA ALA A 301 3.11 -0.19 9.50
C ALA A 301 1.60 0.14 9.36
N PHE A 302 0.94 -0.32 8.30
CA PHE A 302 -0.46 -0.06 7.99
C PHE A 302 -1.41 -1.22 8.34
N LEU A 303 -0.87 -2.41 8.65
CA LEU A 303 -1.62 -3.62 8.95
C LEU A 303 -1.58 -3.96 10.44
N CYS A 304 -2.50 -4.84 10.86
CA CYS A 304 -2.39 -5.50 12.16
C CYS A 304 -1.18 -6.45 12.17
N GLU A 305 -0.44 -6.50 13.28
CA GLU A 305 0.77 -7.33 13.41
C GLU A 305 0.46 -8.83 13.22
N GLU A 306 -0.69 -9.29 13.73
CA GLU A 306 -1.14 -10.67 13.62
C GLU A 306 -1.39 -11.06 12.16
N ASP A 307 -2.01 -10.15 11.38
CA ASP A 307 -2.28 -10.36 9.95
C ASP A 307 -0.98 -10.40 9.15
N LEU A 308 -0.01 -9.56 9.50
CA LEU A 308 1.32 -9.57 8.89
C LEU A 308 2.00 -10.94 9.08
N GLN A 309 2.05 -11.42 10.32
CA GLN A 309 2.68 -12.70 10.66
C GLN A 309 1.96 -13.88 9.99
N LEU A 310 0.62 -13.87 9.95
CA LEU A 310 -0.14 -14.93 9.31
C LEU A 310 0.06 -14.92 7.78
N THR A 311 0.07 -13.74 7.16
CA THR A 311 0.29 -13.61 5.71
C THR A 311 1.70 -14.04 5.32
N GLN A 312 2.72 -13.70 6.11
CA GLN A 312 4.09 -14.18 5.89
C GLN A 312 4.19 -15.71 5.95
N ARG A 313 3.58 -16.33 6.96
CA ARG A 313 3.51 -17.80 7.06
C ARG A 313 2.80 -18.40 5.86
N TRP A 314 1.65 -17.84 5.49
CA TRP A 314 0.89 -18.29 4.33
C TRP A 314 1.70 -18.19 3.04
N ILE A 315 2.52 -17.16 2.81
CA ILE A 315 3.40 -17.08 1.63
C ILE A 315 4.47 -18.18 1.66
N ALA A 316 5.08 -18.43 2.83
CA ALA A 316 6.19 -19.37 2.99
C ALA A 316 5.75 -20.85 2.89
N GLU A 317 4.51 -21.15 3.23
CA GLU A 317 3.95 -22.49 3.05
C GLU A 317 3.92 -22.87 1.57
N PRO A 318 4.31 -24.09 1.17
CA PRO A 318 4.13 -24.51 -0.21
C PRO A 318 2.63 -24.42 -0.60
N PRO A 319 2.30 -24.14 -1.88
CA PRO A 319 0.93 -24.31 -2.35
C PRO A 319 0.48 -25.72 -1.98
N LEU A 320 -0.71 -25.81 -1.36
CA LEU A 320 -1.14 -27.02 -0.66
C LEU A 320 -1.14 -28.28 -1.53
N HIS A 321 -1.05 -28.19 -2.87
CA HIS A 321 -0.82 -29.32 -3.75
C HIS A 321 0.02 -28.96 -5.00
N PRO A 322 1.00 -29.80 -5.42
CA PRO A 322 1.68 -29.70 -6.71
C PRO A 322 0.79 -30.02 -7.92
#